data_AF-A0A2G6CJQ3-F1
#
_entry.id   AF-A0A2G6CJQ3-F1
#
_cell.length_a   1.000
_cell.length_b   1.000
_cell.length_c   1.000
_cell.angle_alpha   90.00
_cell.angle_beta   90.00
_cell.angle_gamma   90.00
#
_symmetry.space_group_name_H-M   'P 1'
#
loop_
_entity.id
_entity.type
_entity.pdbx_description
1 polymer ?
#
loop_
_entity_poly.entity_id
_entity_poly.type
_entity_poly.pdbx_seq_one_letter_code
_entity_poly.pdbx_strand_id
1 'polypeptide(L)'
;MEFLNQITNDTQFTSLSKEVQEHILKYGKLAVGINTKVANERLPLTSSKFGGTPYLASNEQLPRDKENRPYLLLVQLNFAEIKQKVGQHPQLPSEGLLQIFIPAFDENHGYFDEKGHKTNGQIVRFITNFTDDMNKADIADYNDMFYNSKDFIDKQTEIERQIEFPELSREDPDYYKKLCKRREDLINDLPYIQKFGIPWFPIYEEHELEFVPLLTNSRYDEECSNKLDDKLQQEENNYCKNNRTHHTLLGFSQGFVQGDPRYVVFYPNPVPQELKHFIVEGTADTAIFRSDLIVFLDLDSVNNMNWWSGGKAHFLIQEDDLKAFNFQNMEYCIQST
;
A
#
# COMPACT_ATOMS: atom_id res chain seq x y z
N MET A 1 -14.55 -21.84 7.35
CA MET A 1 -13.80 -23.12 7.44
C MET A 1 -12.88 -23.31 6.25
N GLU A 2 -13.32 -23.06 5.02
CA GLU A 2 -12.47 -23.26 3.82
C GLU A 2 -11.14 -22.49 3.83
N PHE A 3 -11.15 -21.21 4.21
CA PHE A 3 -9.92 -20.38 4.27
C PHE A 3 -8.85 -20.94 5.21
N LEU A 4 -9.19 -21.16 6.49
CA LEU A 4 -8.25 -21.69 7.48
C LEU A 4 -7.82 -23.12 7.12
N ASN A 5 -8.73 -23.93 6.57
CA ASN A 5 -8.40 -25.28 6.14
C ASN A 5 -7.34 -25.30 5.04
N GLN A 6 -7.34 -24.32 4.12
CA GLN A 6 -6.27 -24.23 3.11
C GLN A 6 -4.91 -23.99 3.77
N ILE A 7 -4.85 -23.11 4.79
CA ILE A 7 -3.61 -22.83 5.52
C ILE A 7 -3.14 -24.05 6.30
N THR A 8 -4.03 -24.70 7.06
CA THR A 8 -3.64 -25.84 7.91
C THR A 8 -3.28 -27.10 7.14
N ASN A 9 -3.63 -27.17 5.85
CA ASN A 9 -3.25 -28.25 4.94
C ASN A 9 -2.06 -27.88 4.04
N ASP A 10 -1.56 -26.65 4.12
CA ASP A 10 -0.39 -26.21 3.36
C ASP A 10 0.87 -26.98 3.81
N THR A 11 1.75 -27.27 2.85
CA THR A 11 2.96 -28.08 3.11
C THR A 11 3.93 -27.33 4.01
N GLN A 12 4.05 -26.01 3.85
CA GLN A 12 4.92 -25.20 4.68
C GLN A 12 4.40 -25.17 6.12
N PHE A 13 3.09 -24.98 6.32
CA PHE A 13 2.49 -24.96 7.66
C PHE A 13 2.57 -26.33 8.35
N THR A 14 2.22 -27.40 7.64
CA THR A 14 2.24 -28.76 8.21
C THR A 14 3.64 -29.28 8.52
N SER A 15 4.69 -28.69 7.90
CA SER A 15 6.08 -29.02 8.22
C SER A 15 6.57 -28.46 9.55
N LEU A 16 5.84 -27.52 10.15
CA LEU A 16 6.23 -26.87 11.40
C LEU A 16 6.05 -27.81 12.60
N SER A 17 6.82 -27.59 13.67
CA SER A 17 6.55 -28.19 14.98
C SER A 17 5.13 -27.89 15.47
N LYS A 18 4.54 -28.81 16.25
CA LYS A 18 3.15 -28.67 16.72
C LYS A 18 2.98 -27.42 17.58
N GLU A 19 3.96 -27.12 18.41
CA GLU A 19 4.00 -25.95 19.27
C GLU A 19 3.96 -24.66 18.45
N VAL A 20 4.70 -24.59 17.33
CA VAL A 20 4.67 -23.44 16.42
C VAL A 20 3.34 -23.36 15.67
N GLN A 21 2.78 -24.49 15.21
CA GLN A 21 1.45 -24.51 14.58
C GLN A 21 0.37 -23.97 15.52
N GLU A 22 0.34 -24.44 16.78
CA GLU A 22 -0.59 -23.97 17.81
C GLU A 22 -0.39 -22.48 18.11
N HIS A 23 0.87 -22.02 18.17
CA HIS A 23 1.20 -20.63 18.38
C HIS A 23 0.67 -19.73 17.25
N ILE A 24 0.96 -20.08 16.00
CA ILE A 24 0.51 -19.33 14.82
C ILE A 24 -1.01 -19.33 14.71
N LEU A 25 -1.69 -20.44 14.97
CA LEU A 25 -3.15 -20.50 14.96
C LEU A 25 -3.80 -19.67 16.06
N LYS A 26 -3.12 -19.50 17.19
CA LYS A 26 -3.63 -18.75 18.33
C LYS A 26 -3.49 -17.24 18.16
N TYR A 27 -2.35 -16.77 17.61
CA TYR A 27 -2.03 -15.35 17.59
C TYR A 27 -1.94 -14.74 16.18
N GLY A 28 -1.86 -15.58 15.15
CA GLY A 28 -1.82 -15.15 13.76
C GLY A 28 -3.10 -14.43 13.33
N LYS A 29 -2.93 -13.37 12.55
CA LYS A 29 -4.02 -12.72 11.81
C LYS A 29 -4.13 -13.33 10.43
N LEU A 30 -5.35 -13.75 10.10
CA LEU A 30 -5.70 -14.16 8.74
C LEU A 30 -5.47 -12.99 7.79
N ALA A 31 -4.79 -13.25 6.69
CA ALA A 31 -4.52 -12.28 5.63
C ALA A 31 -4.61 -12.99 4.28
N VAL A 32 -4.80 -12.21 3.21
CA VAL A 32 -4.66 -12.71 1.85
C VAL A 32 -3.35 -12.17 1.27
N GLY A 33 -2.44 -13.06 0.92
CA GLY A 33 -1.26 -12.73 0.13
C GLY A 33 -1.65 -12.51 -1.32
N ILE A 34 -1.08 -11.49 -1.94
CA ILE A 34 -1.31 -11.14 -3.33
C ILE A 34 0.03 -11.23 -4.07
N ASN A 35 0.12 -12.25 -4.92
CA ASN A 35 1.17 -12.43 -5.90
C ASN A 35 0.82 -11.69 -7.19
N THR A 36 1.81 -11.16 -7.87
CA THR A 36 1.60 -10.36 -9.08
C THR A 36 2.53 -10.77 -10.20
N LYS A 37 2.03 -10.69 -11.43
CA LYS A 37 2.84 -10.78 -12.64
C LYS A 37 2.27 -9.84 -13.69
N VAL A 38 3.14 -9.32 -14.54
CA VAL A 38 2.73 -8.47 -15.66
C VAL A 38 1.83 -9.29 -16.57
N ALA A 39 0.66 -8.73 -16.91
CA ALA A 39 -0.29 -9.36 -17.80
C ALA A 39 0.19 -9.24 -19.26
N ASN A 40 0.15 -10.35 -19.99
CA ASN A 40 0.51 -10.36 -21.42
C ASN A 40 -0.58 -9.75 -22.32
N GLU A 41 -1.82 -9.71 -21.83
CA GLU A 41 -2.99 -9.18 -22.52
C GLU A 41 -3.84 -8.38 -21.53
N ARG A 42 -4.78 -7.58 -22.05
CA ARG A 42 -5.72 -6.83 -21.22
C ARG A 42 -6.61 -7.76 -20.41
N LEU A 43 -6.67 -7.51 -19.10
CA LEU A 43 -7.50 -8.31 -18.21
C LEU A 43 -8.96 -7.86 -18.29
N PRO A 44 -9.92 -8.76 -17.99
CA PRO A 44 -11.33 -8.39 -17.91
C PRO A 44 -11.54 -7.16 -17.03
N LEU A 45 -12.50 -6.30 -17.40
CA LEU A 45 -12.73 -5.04 -16.65
C LEU A 45 -13.15 -5.29 -15.20
N THR A 46 -13.73 -6.43 -14.89
CA THR A 46 -14.21 -6.81 -13.56
C THR A 46 -13.23 -7.70 -12.79
N SER A 47 -12.07 -8.04 -13.35
CA SER A 47 -11.08 -8.87 -12.65
C SER A 47 -10.32 -8.06 -11.61
N SER A 48 -9.75 -8.76 -10.63
CA SER A 48 -8.76 -8.17 -9.74
C SER A 48 -7.47 -7.90 -10.52
N LYS A 49 -6.88 -6.73 -10.31
CA LYS A 49 -5.69 -6.26 -11.04
C LYS A 49 -4.98 -5.13 -10.28
N PHE A 50 -3.70 -4.98 -10.53
CA PHE A 50 -3.00 -3.72 -10.26
C PHE A 50 -2.75 -2.98 -11.57
N GLY A 51 -2.94 -1.66 -11.56
CA GLY A 51 -2.99 -0.89 -12.79
C GLY A 51 -4.11 -1.36 -13.72
N GLY A 52 -3.92 -1.14 -15.01
CA GLY A 52 -4.83 -1.55 -16.08
C GLY A 52 -6.02 -0.62 -16.25
N THR A 53 -6.93 -1.07 -17.12
CA THR A 53 -8.18 -0.37 -17.40
C THR A 53 -9.18 -0.62 -16.25
N PRO A 54 -9.73 0.43 -15.62
CA PRO A 54 -10.74 0.28 -14.59
C PRO A 54 -12.10 -0.14 -15.16
N TYR A 55 -12.86 -0.87 -14.36
CA TYR A 55 -14.31 -0.93 -14.54
C TYR A 55 -14.91 0.48 -14.36
N LEU A 56 -15.76 0.89 -15.31
CA LEU A 56 -16.54 2.13 -15.24
C LEU A 56 -17.95 1.84 -15.78
N ALA A 57 -18.96 1.95 -14.93
CA ALA A 57 -20.36 1.80 -15.37
C ALA A 57 -20.75 2.91 -16.36
N SER A 58 -21.77 2.67 -17.19
CA SER A 58 -22.19 3.59 -18.26
C SER A 58 -22.53 5.02 -17.83
N ASN A 59 -22.94 5.21 -16.57
CA ASN A 59 -23.26 6.51 -15.97
C ASN A 59 -22.11 7.13 -15.16
N GLU A 60 -20.94 6.50 -15.14
CA GLU A 60 -19.78 6.94 -14.37
C GLU A 60 -18.73 7.56 -15.29
N GLN A 61 -17.94 8.46 -14.73
CA GLN A 61 -16.81 9.09 -15.42
C GLN A 61 -15.50 8.71 -14.74
N LEU A 62 -14.40 8.80 -15.49
CA LEU A 62 -13.07 8.70 -14.91
C LEU A 62 -12.89 9.78 -13.83
N PRO A 63 -12.39 9.45 -12.63
CA PRO A 63 -12.13 10.47 -11.62
C PRO A 63 -11.09 11.48 -12.11
N ARG A 64 -11.35 12.76 -11.85
CA ARG A 64 -10.46 13.88 -12.17
C ARG A 64 -10.36 14.83 -10.99
N ASP A 65 -9.22 15.50 -10.87
CA ASP A 65 -9.04 16.54 -9.85
C ASP A 65 -9.70 17.87 -10.26
N LYS A 66 -9.53 18.90 -9.43
CA LYS A 66 -10.09 20.24 -9.65
C LYS A 66 -9.49 20.96 -10.87
N GLU A 67 -8.30 20.54 -11.34
CA GLU A 67 -7.65 20.99 -12.58
C GLU A 67 -8.02 20.13 -13.80
N ASN A 68 -8.98 19.21 -13.66
CA ASN A 68 -9.40 18.25 -14.69
C ASN A 68 -8.30 17.23 -15.08
N ARG A 69 -7.27 17.07 -14.25
CA ARG A 69 -6.24 16.04 -14.43
C ARG A 69 -6.79 14.68 -14.01
N PRO A 70 -6.49 13.62 -14.78
CA PRO A 70 -7.02 12.29 -14.54
C PRO A 70 -6.39 11.61 -13.33
N TYR A 71 -7.14 10.69 -12.75
CA TYR A 71 -6.62 9.69 -11.83
C TYR A 71 -6.27 8.40 -12.57
N LEU A 72 -5.26 7.70 -12.08
CA LEU A 72 -4.87 6.36 -12.53
C LEU A 72 -5.46 5.32 -11.57
N LEU A 73 -5.95 4.20 -12.11
CA LEU A 73 -6.27 3.02 -11.32
C LEU A 73 -4.97 2.44 -10.71
N LEU A 74 -4.90 2.40 -9.38
CA LEU A 74 -3.80 1.74 -8.68
C LEU A 74 -4.11 0.25 -8.49
N VAL A 75 -5.27 -0.05 -7.90
CA VAL A 75 -5.70 -1.41 -7.60
C VAL A 75 -7.20 -1.55 -7.80
N GLN A 76 -7.58 -2.70 -8.33
CA GLN A 76 -8.95 -3.17 -8.35
C GLN A 76 -9.00 -4.58 -7.75
N LEU A 77 -9.89 -4.81 -6.78
CA LEU A 77 -10.08 -6.11 -6.13
C LEU A 77 -11.53 -6.56 -6.28
N ASN A 78 -11.72 -7.71 -6.91
CA ASN A 78 -13.01 -8.38 -6.99
C ASN A 78 -13.11 -9.40 -5.85
N PHE A 79 -13.96 -9.13 -4.85
CA PHE A 79 -14.04 -9.99 -3.68
C PHE A 79 -14.68 -11.35 -3.97
N ALA A 80 -15.50 -11.48 -5.02
CA ALA A 80 -16.02 -12.78 -5.44
C ALA A 80 -14.90 -13.66 -5.99
N GLU A 81 -13.96 -13.07 -6.75
CA GLU A 81 -12.76 -13.75 -7.23
C GLU A 81 -11.85 -14.17 -6.07
N ILE A 82 -11.55 -13.25 -5.14
CA ILE A 82 -10.74 -13.56 -3.95
C ILE A 82 -11.37 -14.72 -3.17
N LYS A 83 -12.66 -14.63 -2.86
CA LYS A 83 -13.41 -15.69 -2.17
C LYS A 83 -13.31 -17.03 -2.90
N GLN A 84 -13.43 -17.03 -4.23
CA GLN A 84 -13.32 -18.26 -5.01
C GLN A 84 -11.93 -18.91 -4.90
N LYS A 85 -10.87 -18.11 -4.79
CA LYS A 85 -9.48 -18.61 -4.72
C LYS A 85 -9.11 -19.11 -3.33
N VAL A 86 -9.38 -18.30 -2.29
CA VAL A 86 -8.85 -18.55 -0.94
C VAL A 86 -9.93 -18.91 0.08
N GLY A 87 -11.20 -18.96 -0.34
CA GLY A 87 -12.36 -19.12 0.55
C GLY A 87 -12.80 -17.79 1.19
N GLN A 88 -13.91 -17.82 1.92
CA GLN A 88 -14.43 -16.63 2.59
C GLN A 88 -13.55 -16.21 3.78
N HIS A 89 -12.89 -15.06 3.66
CA HIS A 89 -12.25 -14.37 4.80
C HIS A 89 -13.32 -13.78 5.74
N PRO A 90 -13.19 -13.87 7.07
CA PRO A 90 -14.23 -13.45 8.02
C PRO A 90 -14.53 -11.94 8.01
N GLN A 91 -13.58 -11.11 7.59
CA GLN A 91 -13.70 -9.65 7.60
C GLN A 91 -13.78 -9.01 6.21
N LEU A 92 -13.59 -9.77 5.12
CA LEU A 92 -13.72 -9.22 3.77
C LEU A 92 -15.16 -9.36 3.27
N PRO A 93 -15.62 -8.46 2.38
CA PRO A 93 -16.84 -8.68 1.61
C PRO A 93 -16.79 -10.03 0.88
N SER A 94 -17.95 -10.64 0.65
CA SER A 94 -18.04 -11.85 -0.17
C SER A 94 -18.11 -11.59 -1.67
N GLU A 95 -18.43 -10.35 -2.05
CA GLU A 95 -18.63 -9.86 -3.41
C GLU A 95 -18.44 -8.34 -3.45
N GLY A 96 -18.47 -7.77 -4.66
CA GLY A 96 -18.23 -6.36 -4.90
C GLY A 96 -16.82 -6.07 -5.40
N LEU A 97 -16.66 -4.88 -5.98
CA LEU A 97 -15.45 -4.42 -6.63
C LEU A 97 -14.91 -3.21 -5.88
N LEU A 98 -13.77 -3.37 -5.20
CA LEU A 98 -13.04 -2.26 -4.62
C LEU A 98 -12.09 -1.69 -5.68
N GLN A 99 -12.05 -0.38 -5.82
CA GLN A 99 -11.08 0.32 -6.67
C GLN A 99 -10.40 1.41 -5.84
N ILE A 100 -9.09 1.53 -5.99
CA ILE A 100 -8.31 2.65 -5.46
C ILE A 100 -7.62 3.32 -6.63
N PHE A 101 -7.81 4.64 -6.71
CA PHE A 101 -7.23 5.50 -7.71
C PHE A 101 -6.27 6.49 -7.03
N ILE A 102 -5.21 6.88 -7.73
CA ILE A 102 -4.26 7.91 -7.30
C ILE A 102 -4.12 9.00 -8.37
N PRO A 103 -3.73 10.24 -8.02
CA PRO A 103 -3.49 11.28 -9.02
C PRO A 103 -2.37 10.87 -9.98
N ALA A 104 -2.63 10.89 -11.29
CA ALA A 104 -1.71 10.32 -12.27
C ALA A 104 -0.48 11.20 -12.59
N PHE A 105 -0.54 12.48 -12.26
CA PHE A 105 0.53 13.45 -12.54
C PHE A 105 0.90 14.23 -11.27
N ASP A 106 0.86 13.54 -10.13
CA ASP A 106 1.35 14.04 -8.86
C ASP A 106 2.57 13.23 -8.44
N GLU A 107 3.67 13.93 -8.20
CA GLU A 107 4.92 13.38 -7.72
C GLU A 107 4.71 12.71 -6.34
N ASN A 108 3.86 13.27 -5.49
CA ASN A 108 3.60 12.69 -4.18
C ASN A 108 2.52 11.60 -4.22
N HIS A 109 2.00 11.25 -5.39
CA HIS A 109 0.90 10.29 -5.57
C HIS A 109 -0.32 10.57 -4.68
N GLY A 110 -0.61 11.86 -4.43
CA GLY A 110 -1.68 12.27 -3.52
C GLY A 110 -1.36 12.10 -2.04
N TYR A 111 -0.10 11.87 -1.66
CA TYR A 111 0.29 11.77 -0.26
C TYR A 111 0.58 13.13 0.38
N PHE A 112 1.11 14.11 -0.36
CA PHE A 112 1.37 15.47 0.11
C PHE A 112 0.79 16.53 -0.83
N ASP A 113 0.32 17.65 -0.27
CA ASP A 113 0.00 18.85 -1.05
C ASP A 113 1.28 19.62 -1.46
N GLU A 114 1.12 20.65 -2.29
CA GLU A 114 2.21 21.54 -2.73
C GLU A 114 2.98 22.20 -1.56
N LYS A 115 2.36 22.29 -0.38
CA LYS A 115 2.94 22.88 0.83
C LYS A 115 3.61 21.85 1.72
N GLY A 116 3.51 20.55 1.40
CA GLY A 116 4.08 19.44 2.16
C GLY A 116 3.17 18.92 3.28
N HIS A 117 1.89 19.29 3.31
CA HIS A 117 0.95 18.72 4.28
C HIS A 117 0.47 17.35 3.81
N LYS A 118 0.39 16.39 4.73
CA LYS A 118 -0.18 15.07 4.44
C LYS A 118 -1.62 15.21 3.95
N THR A 119 -1.96 14.49 2.89
CA THR A 119 -3.29 14.42 2.32
C THR A 119 -3.72 12.96 2.12
N ASN A 120 -5.02 12.77 1.89
CA ASN A 120 -5.60 11.52 1.38
C ASN A 120 -6.03 11.78 -0.06
N GLY A 121 -5.06 11.93 -0.96
CA GLY A 121 -5.30 12.24 -2.37
C GLY A 121 -5.80 11.07 -3.19
N GLN A 122 -5.88 9.86 -2.63
CA GLN A 122 -6.50 8.69 -3.24
C GLN A 122 -8.02 8.82 -3.36
N ILE A 123 -8.60 8.18 -4.37
CA ILE A 123 -10.06 7.98 -4.49
C ILE A 123 -10.36 6.51 -4.33
N VAL A 124 -11.18 6.16 -3.34
CA VAL A 124 -11.60 4.77 -3.07
C VAL A 124 -13.06 4.60 -3.43
N ARG A 125 -13.38 3.55 -4.20
CA ARG A 125 -14.74 3.20 -4.61
C ARG A 125 -15.01 1.76 -4.26
N PHE A 126 -16.21 1.49 -3.74
CA PHE A 126 -16.67 0.12 -3.53
C PHE A 126 -18.02 -0.06 -4.22
N ILE A 127 -18.03 -0.91 -5.25
CA ILE A 127 -19.18 -1.13 -6.13
C ILE A 127 -19.77 -2.50 -5.82
N THR A 128 -20.96 -2.52 -5.22
CA THR A 128 -21.65 -3.76 -4.85
C THR A 128 -22.51 -4.32 -5.98
N ASN A 129 -22.99 -3.46 -6.88
CA ASN A 129 -23.84 -3.82 -8.02
C ASN A 129 -23.25 -3.23 -9.29
N PHE A 130 -22.34 -3.97 -9.93
CA PHE A 130 -21.82 -3.62 -11.25
C PHE A 130 -22.52 -4.42 -12.35
N THR A 131 -22.70 -3.80 -13.51
CA THR A 131 -23.42 -4.36 -14.66
C THR A 131 -22.44 -4.65 -15.79
N ASP A 132 -22.90 -5.22 -16.91
CA ASP A 132 -22.08 -5.32 -18.13
C ASP A 132 -22.17 -4.05 -19.02
N ASP A 133 -23.02 -3.08 -18.65
CA ASP A 133 -23.17 -1.83 -19.38
C ASP A 133 -22.11 -0.80 -18.97
N MET A 134 -21.07 -0.69 -19.81
CA MET A 134 -19.85 0.05 -19.52
C MET A 134 -19.81 1.40 -20.22
N ASN A 135 -19.16 2.38 -19.59
CA ASN A 135 -18.79 3.62 -20.27
C ASN A 135 -17.60 3.39 -21.20
N LYS A 136 -17.89 2.85 -22.39
CA LYS A 136 -16.89 2.52 -23.41
C LYS A 136 -16.10 3.75 -23.88
N ALA A 137 -16.69 4.94 -23.84
CA ALA A 137 -16.04 6.16 -24.28
C ALA A 137 -14.93 6.58 -23.29
N ASP A 138 -15.24 6.66 -21.99
CA ASP A 138 -14.23 7.00 -20.98
C ASP A 138 -13.19 5.90 -20.80
N ILE A 139 -13.57 4.62 -20.98
CA ILE A 139 -12.61 3.52 -21.02
C ILE A 139 -11.63 3.66 -22.19
N ALA A 140 -12.12 4.05 -23.37
CA ALA A 140 -11.28 4.30 -24.52
C ALA A 140 -10.37 5.51 -24.30
N ASP A 141 -10.88 6.61 -23.75
CA ASP A 141 -10.09 7.81 -23.38
C ASP A 141 -8.99 7.46 -22.38
N TYR A 142 -9.32 6.70 -21.34
CA TYR A 142 -8.35 6.22 -20.35
C TYR A 142 -7.23 5.38 -21.00
N ASN A 143 -7.60 4.44 -21.87
CA ASN A 143 -6.62 3.59 -22.54
C ASN A 143 -5.73 4.36 -23.52
N ASP A 144 -6.31 5.30 -24.26
CA ASP A 144 -5.56 6.18 -25.13
C ASP A 144 -4.53 6.97 -24.31
N MET A 145 -5.00 7.58 -23.22
CA MET A 145 -4.20 8.42 -22.35
C MET A 145 -3.05 7.69 -21.65
N PHE A 146 -3.27 6.50 -21.10
CA PHE A 146 -2.28 5.82 -20.25
C PHE A 146 -1.48 4.73 -20.94
N TYR A 147 -1.97 4.19 -22.06
CA TYR A 147 -1.39 2.98 -22.64
C TYR A 147 -1.08 3.05 -24.13
N ASN A 148 -1.77 3.90 -24.89
CA ASN A 148 -1.50 4.06 -26.32
C ASN A 148 -0.76 5.38 -26.63
N SER A 149 -0.79 6.32 -25.69
CA SER A 149 -0.18 7.63 -25.79
C SER A 149 1.32 7.57 -25.52
N LYS A 150 2.10 7.89 -26.56
CA LYS A 150 3.52 8.24 -26.38
C LYS A 150 3.68 9.45 -25.46
N ASP A 151 2.69 10.35 -25.43
CA ASP A 151 2.69 11.55 -24.61
C ASP A 151 2.64 11.26 -23.11
N PHE A 152 2.07 10.13 -22.65
CA PHE A 152 2.12 9.76 -21.23
C PHE A 152 3.53 9.41 -20.78
N ILE A 153 4.22 8.60 -21.60
CA ILE A 153 5.62 8.24 -21.41
C ILE A 153 6.51 9.50 -21.51
N ASP A 154 6.26 10.35 -22.51
CA ASP A 154 7.05 11.58 -22.75
C ASP A 154 6.79 12.64 -21.65
N LYS A 155 5.55 12.82 -21.17
CA LYS A 155 5.23 13.73 -20.04
C LYS A 155 5.78 13.24 -18.71
N GLN A 156 5.77 11.93 -18.45
CA GLN A 156 6.49 11.37 -17.31
C GLN A 156 7.98 11.68 -17.39
N THR A 157 8.57 11.44 -18.55
CA THR A 157 10.00 11.74 -18.81
C THR A 157 10.29 13.24 -18.63
N GLU A 158 9.35 14.13 -18.97
CA GLU A 158 9.49 15.57 -18.77
C GLU A 158 9.40 15.96 -17.28
N ILE A 159 8.44 15.42 -16.52
CA ILE A 159 8.35 15.60 -15.06
C ILE A 159 9.65 15.14 -14.40
N GLU A 160 10.20 13.98 -14.82
CA GLU A 160 11.49 13.48 -14.36
C GLU A 160 12.64 14.45 -14.65
N ARG A 161 12.63 15.13 -15.80
CA ARG A 161 13.68 16.07 -16.23
C ARG A 161 13.61 17.45 -15.60
N GLN A 162 12.44 17.90 -15.14
CA GLN A 162 12.27 19.23 -14.55
C GLN A 162 12.76 19.31 -13.09
N ILE A 163 13.17 18.20 -12.50
CA ILE A 163 13.72 18.15 -11.15
C ILE A 163 15.25 18.38 -11.22
N GLU A 164 15.67 19.63 -11.03
CA GLU A 164 17.09 19.96 -10.86
C GLU A 164 17.55 19.62 -9.44
N PHE A 165 18.46 18.64 -9.30
CA PHE A 165 19.17 18.44 -8.03
C PHE A 165 20.37 19.38 -7.95
N PRO A 166 20.56 20.09 -6.83
CA PRO A 166 21.82 20.77 -6.59
C PRO A 166 22.95 19.72 -6.49
N GLU A 167 24.07 19.95 -7.18
CA GLU A 167 25.30 19.17 -6.98
C GLU A 167 25.81 19.39 -5.55
N LEU A 168 25.38 18.54 -4.64
CA LEU A 168 25.76 18.61 -3.23
C LEU A 168 26.75 17.49 -2.93
N SER A 169 27.89 17.85 -2.34
CA SER A 169 28.88 16.90 -1.83
C SER A 169 28.44 16.36 -0.48
N ARG A 170 28.54 15.03 -0.26
CA ARG A 170 28.31 14.41 1.06
C ARG A 170 29.28 14.90 2.14
N GLU A 171 30.38 15.54 1.73
CA GLU A 171 31.36 16.15 2.64
C GLU A 171 31.01 17.59 3.02
N ASP A 172 29.93 18.16 2.44
CA ASP A 172 29.42 19.48 2.83
C ASP A 172 28.76 19.38 4.21
N PRO A 173 29.24 20.10 5.24
CA PRO A 173 28.67 20.04 6.58
C PRO A 173 27.23 20.60 6.65
N ASP A 174 26.79 21.36 5.64
CA ASP A 174 25.41 21.82 5.51
C ASP A 174 24.61 21.04 4.45
N TYR A 175 25.13 19.90 3.97
CA TYR A 175 24.51 19.01 2.98
C TYR A 175 23.01 18.80 3.22
N TYR A 176 22.64 18.36 4.42
CA TYR A 176 21.25 18.10 4.79
C TYR A 176 20.39 19.37 4.87
N LYS A 177 20.95 20.51 5.29
CA LYS A 177 20.22 21.79 5.33
C LYS A 177 20.01 22.40 3.94
N LYS A 178 20.92 22.09 3.00
CA LYS A 178 20.88 22.58 1.61
C LYS A 178 19.98 21.71 0.74
N LEU A 179 19.91 20.40 1.02
CA LEU A 179 18.97 19.47 0.41
C LEU A 179 17.55 19.66 0.92
N CYS A 180 17.38 19.84 2.23
CA CYS A 180 16.08 19.88 2.88
C CYS A 180 15.74 21.32 3.26
N LYS A 181 14.94 21.99 2.43
CA LYS A 181 14.49 23.37 2.71
C LYS A 181 13.35 23.38 3.72
N ARG A 182 12.62 22.27 3.84
CA ARG A 182 11.57 22.02 4.83
C ARG A 182 11.87 20.76 5.62
N ARG A 183 11.28 20.63 6.81
CA ARG A 183 11.52 19.49 7.73
C ARG A 183 11.03 18.17 7.16
N GLU A 184 10.01 18.22 6.31
CA GLU A 184 9.41 17.07 5.64
C GLU A 184 10.29 16.53 4.50
N ASP A 185 11.23 17.34 3.99
CA ASP A 185 12.19 16.91 2.97
C ASP A 185 13.31 16.02 3.59
N LEU A 186 13.51 16.07 4.92
CA LEU A 186 14.43 15.19 5.67
C LEU A 186 13.87 13.75 5.84
N ILE A 187 12.56 13.59 5.66
CA ILE A 187 11.83 12.32 5.80
C ILE A 187 11.93 11.50 4.50
N ASN A 188 12.21 12.16 3.38
CA ASN A 188 12.06 11.58 2.06
C ASN A 188 13.41 11.46 1.35
N ASP A 189 13.82 10.24 1.01
CA ASP A 189 14.96 9.97 0.12
C ASP A 189 14.71 10.38 -1.35
N LEU A 190 13.62 11.13 -1.61
CA LEU A 190 13.19 11.62 -2.92
C LEU A 190 14.31 12.27 -3.75
N PRO A 191 15.23 13.07 -3.17
CA PRO A 191 16.32 13.65 -3.95
C PRO A 191 17.34 12.65 -4.51
N TYR A 192 17.31 11.39 -4.06
CA TYR A 192 18.32 10.38 -4.36
C TYR A 192 17.88 9.35 -5.40
N ILE A 193 16.57 9.10 -5.54
CA ILE A 193 16.02 8.00 -6.34
C ILE A 193 16.26 8.20 -7.85
N GLN A 194 16.25 9.44 -8.32
CA GLN A 194 16.50 9.75 -9.75
C GLN A 194 17.94 9.47 -10.20
N LYS A 195 18.93 9.48 -9.29
CA LYS A 195 20.32 9.13 -9.63
C LYS A 195 20.45 7.65 -10.04
N PHE A 196 19.48 6.82 -9.69
CA PHE A 196 19.47 5.38 -9.97
C PHE A 196 18.62 4.99 -11.18
N GLY A 197 17.98 5.95 -11.88
CA GLY A 197 17.16 5.65 -13.06
C GLY A 197 15.93 4.80 -12.75
N ILE A 198 15.40 4.89 -11.52
CA ILE A 198 14.24 4.13 -11.08
C ILE A 198 12.97 4.88 -11.52
N PRO A 199 12.04 4.21 -12.22
CA PRO A 199 10.81 4.83 -12.70
C PRO A 199 9.97 5.40 -11.54
N TRP A 200 9.48 6.64 -11.69
CA TRP A 200 8.83 7.43 -10.65
C TRP A 200 7.35 7.10 -10.38
N PHE A 201 6.76 6.17 -11.14
CA PHE A 201 5.34 5.87 -11.08
C PHE A 201 5.10 4.50 -10.45
N PRO A 202 4.10 4.35 -9.58
CA PRO A 202 4.02 3.15 -8.77
C PRO A 202 3.65 1.93 -9.61
N ILE A 203 2.96 2.08 -10.75
CA ILE A 203 2.55 0.96 -11.61
C ILE A 203 2.49 1.38 -13.08
N TYR A 204 3.32 0.79 -13.93
CA TYR A 204 3.37 1.06 -15.39
C TYR A 204 2.54 0.09 -16.22
N GLU A 205 2.42 -1.13 -15.73
CA GLU A 205 1.84 -2.25 -16.47
C GLU A 205 0.56 -2.72 -15.79
N GLU A 206 -0.28 -3.44 -16.53
CA GLU A 206 -1.41 -4.14 -15.92
C GLU A 206 -0.89 -5.44 -15.32
N HIS A 207 -1.13 -5.69 -14.04
CA HIS A 207 -0.72 -6.92 -13.37
C HIS A 207 -1.93 -7.79 -13.05
N GLU A 208 -1.84 -9.07 -13.40
CA GLU A 208 -2.77 -10.08 -12.93
C GLU A 208 -2.38 -10.53 -11.51
N LEU A 209 -3.40 -10.84 -10.71
CA LEU A 209 -3.24 -11.13 -9.28
C LEU A 209 -3.52 -12.61 -9.01
N GLU A 210 -2.67 -13.21 -8.19
CA GLU A 210 -2.88 -14.53 -7.61
C GLU A 210 -3.00 -14.41 -6.09
N PHE A 211 -4.05 -15.02 -5.54
CA PHE A 211 -4.38 -14.92 -4.12
C PHE A 211 -4.02 -16.19 -3.37
N VAL A 212 -3.37 -16.04 -2.22
CA VAL A 212 -3.03 -17.15 -1.31
C VAL A 212 -3.50 -16.83 0.11
N PRO A 213 -4.07 -17.80 0.85
CA PRO A 213 -4.45 -17.57 2.24
C PRO A 213 -3.20 -17.61 3.12
N LEU A 214 -3.07 -16.65 4.03
CA LEU A 214 -1.91 -16.50 4.91
C LEU A 214 -2.33 -16.34 6.38
N LEU A 215 -1.45 -16.73 7.28
CA LEU A 215 -1.43 -16.27 8.67
C LEU A 215 -0.21 -15.36 8.85
N THR A 216 -0.47 -14.12 9.22
CA THR A 216 0.56 -13.11 9.48
C THR A 216 0.68 -12.87 10.97
N ASN A 217 1.92 -12.68 11.46
CA ASN A 217 2.17 -12.27 12.84
C ASN A 217 2.95 -10.95 12.85
N SER A 218 2.56 -10.05 13.75
CA SER A 218 3.32 -8.84 14.03
C SER A 218 4.55 -9.19 14.87
N ARG A 219 5.73 -8.73 14.45
CA ARG A 219 6.94 -8.79 15.30
C ARG A 219 6.83 -7.95 16.57
N TYR A 220 5.88 -7.01 16.61
CA TYR A 220 5.74 -6.00 17.66
C TYR A 220 4.58 -6.27 18.62
N ASP A 221 3.83 -7.35 18.42
CA ASP A 221 2.89 -7.78 19.44
C ASP A 221 3.69 -8.57 20.50
N GLU A 222 3.95 -7.94 21.65
CA GLU A 222 4.68 -8.55 22.76
C GLU A 222 3.98 -9.84 23.25
N GLU A 223 2.68 -9.99 23.00
CA GLU A 223 1.96 -11.23 23.29
C GLU A 223 2.35 -12.38 22.34
N CYS A 224 2.85 -12.09 21.14
CA CYS A 224 3.31 -13.06 20.14
C CYS A 224 4.79 -13.43 20.31
N SER A 225 5.67 -12.48 20.67
CA SER A 225 7.13 -12.68 20.48
C SER A 225 7.85 -13.38 21.64
N ASN A 226 7.25 -13.48 22.83
CA ASN A 226 7.94 -13.89 24.06
C ASN A 226 7.45 -15.23 24.65
N LYS A 227 6.82 -16.10 23.84
CA LYS A 227 6.18 -17.35 24.34
C LYS A 227 6.82 -18.65 23.85
N LEU A 228 7.75 -18.60 22.90
CA LEU A 228 8.46 -19.76 22.36
C LEU A 228 9.94 -19.75 22.75
N ASP A 229 10.57 -20.92 22.81
CA ASP A 229 12.03 -21.00 22.93
C ASP A 229 12.72 -20.53 21.63
N ASP A 230 14.03 -20.23 21.72
CA ASP A 230 14.79 -19.65 20.60
C ASP A 230 14.71 -20.46 19.29
N LYS A 231 14.61 -21.80 19.38
CA LYS A 231 14.55 -22.67 18.19
C LYS A 231 13.18 -22.61 17.54
N LEU A 232 12.12 -22.70 18.33
CA LEU A 232 10.74 -22.59 17.85
C LEU A 232 10.46 -21.18 17.33
N GLN A 233 11.04 -20.15 17.96
CA GLN A 233 10.95 -18.78 17.51
C GLN A 233 11.63 -18.59 16.15
N GLN A 234 12.75 -19.27 15.89
CA GLN A 234 13.43 -19.23 14.59
C GLN A 234 12.61 -19.94 13.51
N GLU A 235 11.97 -21.06 13.84
CA GLU A 235 11.07 -21.78 12.95
C GLU A 235 9.86 -20.93 12.55
N GLU A 236 9.17 -20.30 13.52
CA GLU A 236 8.08 -19.35 13.26
C GLU A 236 8.56 -18.18 12.39
N ASN A 237 9.73 -17.61 12.71
CA ASN A 237 10.29 -16.51 11.92
C ASN A 237 10.55 -16.90 10.47
N ASN A 238 11.01 -18.13 10.21
CA ASN A 238 11.23 -18.64 8.87
C ASN A 238 9.90 -18.85 8.13
N TYR A 239 8.89 -19.43 8.77
CA TYR A 239 7.55 -19.55 8.22
C TYR A 239 7.00 -18.18 7.81
N CYS A 240 7.01 -17.22 8.74
CA CYS A 240 6.57 -15.86 8.45
C CYS A 240 7.41 -15.24 7.34
N LYS A 241 8.73 -15.42 7.32
CA LYS A 241 9.61 -14.86 6.28
C LYS A 241 9.32 -15.41 4.89
N ASN A 242 8.99 -16.68 4.77
CA ASN A 242 8.63 -17.26 3.48
C ASN A 242 7.26 -16.77 2.99
N ASN A 243 6.40 -16.34 3.91
CA ASN A 243 5.11 -15.72 3.60
C ASN A 243 5.17 -14.17 3.51
N ARG A 244 6.36 -13.57 3.68
CA ARG A 244 6.60 -12.10 3.71
C ARG A 244 6.81 -11.46 2.33
N THR A 245 6.88 -12.21 1.23
CA THR A 245 7.26 -11.70 -0.09
C THR A 245 6.12 -11.14 -0.94
N HIS A 246 5.00 -10.76 -0.32
CA HIS A 246 3.76 -10.48 -1.02
C HIS A 246 3.16 -9.16 -0.57
N HIS A 247 2.45 -8.49 -1.49
CA HIS A 247 1.43 -7.53 -1.09
C HIS A 247 0.41 -8.27 -0.21
N THR A 248 -0.21 -7.60 0.75
CA THR A 248 -1.15 -8.26 1.67
C THR A 248 -2.45 -7.49 1.82
N LEU A 249 -3.54 -8.23 1.91
CA LEU A 249 -4.89 -7.73 2.20
C LEU A 249 -5.30 -8.25 3.59
N LEU A 250 -5.64 -7.33 4.50
CA LEU A 250 -5.92 -7.54 5.92
C LEU A 250 -4.78 -8.25 6.67
N GLY A 251 -3.55 -7.73 6.55
CA GLY A 251 -2.37 -8.26 7.24
C GLY A 251 -1.82 -7.36 8.35
N PHE A 252 -0.68 -7.76 8.92
CA PHE A 252 0.16 -6.84 9.71
C PHE A 252 1.18 -6.14 8.83
N SER A 253 1.30 -4.81 8.95
CA SER A 253 2.44 -4.06 8.41
C SER A 253 3.72 -4.41 9.18
N GLN A 254 4.79 -4.67 8.42
CA GLN A 254 6.05 -5.23 8.89
C GLN A 254 7.07 -4.12 9.22
N GLY A 255 6.79 -3.25 10.21
CA GLY A 255 7.79 -2.28 10.66
C GLY A 255 7.22 -1.05 11.35
N PHE A 256 8.12 -0.27 11.99
CA PHE A 256 7.88 1.15 12.25
C PHE A 256 7.78 1.83 10.88
N VAL A 257 6.57 2.17 10.47
CA VAL A 257 6.35 2.95 9.25
C VAL A 257 6.56 4.41 9.64
N GLN A 258 7.59 5.06 9.09
CA GLN A 258 7.70 6.51 9.17
C GLN A 258 6.43 7.11 8.56
N GLY A 259 5.59 7.75 9.38
CA GLY A 259 4.28 8.26 8.95
C GLY A 259 3.07 7.31 9.14
N ASP A 260 3.23 6.14 9.77
CA ASP A 260 2.09 5.29 10.17
C ASP A 260 1.10 6.13 10.99
N PRO A 261 -0.16 6.29 10.56
CA PRO A 261 -1.13 6.99 11.39
C PRO A 261 -1.42 6.24 12.70
N ARG A 262 -1.02 4.96 12.80
CA ARG A 262 -1.11 4.21 14.05
C ARG A 262 -0.12 4.62 15.10
N TYR A 263 1.01 5.24 14.79
CA TYR A 263 2.01 5.59 15.78
C TYR A 263 2.08 7.12 15.94
N VAL A 264 1.52 7.66 17.03
CA VAL A 264 1.56 9.10 17.34
C VAL A 264 2.66 9.39 18.37
N VAL A 265 3.80 9.95 17.95
CA VAL A 265 4.93 10.19 18.86
C VAL A 265 4.78 11.48 19.69
N PHE A 266 4.94 11.41 21.02
CA PHE A 266 4.94 12.56 21.95
C PHE A 266 6.30 12.81 22.61
N TYR A 267 6.93 13.97 22.39
CA TYR A 267 8.10 14.34 23.18
C TYR A 267 7.77 14.95 24.55
N PRO A 268 8.50 14.59 25.62
CA PRO A 268 8.45 15.33 26.87
C PRO A 268 9.15 16.70 26.76
N ASN A 269 8.49 17.71 27.31
CA ASN A 269 8.87 19.13 27.41
C ASN A 269 10.22 19.38 28.16
N PRO A 270 10.84 20.59 28.06
CA PRO A 270 10.24 21.82 27.53
C PRO A 270 10.50 22.07 26.05
N VAL A 271 9.41 22.27 25.32
CA VAL A 271 9.30 22.68 23.92
C VAL A 271 9.04 24.20 23.89
N PRO A 272 9.84 24.98 23.16
CA PRO A 272 9.64 26.41 22.94
C PRO A 272 8.23 26.73 22.40
N GLN A 273 7.67 27.88 22.79
CA GLN A 273 6.25 28.21 22.56
C GLN A 273 5.91 28.40 21.07
N GLU A 274 6.90 28.85 20.28
CA GLU A 274 6.89 28.96 18.83
C GLU A 274 6.91 27.61 18.08
N LEU A 275 7.36 26.52 18.72
CA LEU A 275 7.49 25.18 18.10
C LEU A 275 6.35 24.22 18.48
N LYS A 276 5.39 24.66 19.31
CA LYS A 276 4.23 23.85 19.73
C LYS A 276 3.29 23.42 18.60
N HIS A 277 3.35 24.09 17.44
CA HIS A 277 2.48 23.79 16.30
C HIS A 277 3.12 22.83 15.27
N PHE A 278 4.37 22.36 15.50
CA PHE A 278 5.19 21.71 14.46
C PHE A 278 5.90 20.41 14.91
N ILE A 279 5.43 19.67 15.91
CA ILE A 279 6.18 18.50 16.40
C ILE A 279 5.83 17.23 15.60
N VAL A 280 6.78 16.70 14.81
CA VAL A 280 6.80 15.29 14.35
C VAL A 280 8.20 14.70 14.52
N GLU A 281 8.23 13.46 15.02
CA GLU A 281 9.35 12.53 15.24
C GLU A 281 10.12 12.65 16.53
N GLY A 282 9.87 11.72 17.45
CA GLY A 282 10.74 11.29 18.55
C GLY A 282 10.99 9.79 18.61
N THR A 283 11.96 9.43 19.45
CA THR A 283 12.36 8.04 19.70
C THR A 283 11.21 7.20 20.26
N ALA A 284 11.26 5.90 19.96
CA ALA A 284 10.19 4.89 20.06
C ALA A 284 9.41 4.77 21.39
N ASP A 285 9.81 5.44 22.47
CA ASP A 285 9.31 5.19 23.82
C ASP A 285 8.00 5.94 24.19
N THR A 286 7.41 6.71 23.27
CA THR A 286 6.23 7.57 23.55
C THR A 286 5.19 7.60 22.42
N ALA A 287 5.17 6.60 21.55
CA ALA A 287 4.17 6.49 20.50
C ALA A 287 2.82 5.99 21.07
N ILE A 288 1.74 6.77 20.93
CA ILE A 288 0.39 6.24 21.13
C ILE A 288 0.04 5.39 19.91
N PHE A 289 -0.17 4.09 20.14
CA PHE A 289 -0.66 3.17 19.13
C PHE A 289 -2.18 3.31 18.95
N ARG A 290 -2.65 3.72 17.77
CA ARG A 290 -4.06 3.67 17.37
C ARG A 290 -4.41 2.24 16.98
N SER A 291 -4.88 1.47 17.95
CA SER A 291 -5.32 0.08 17.73
C SER A 291 -6.59 -0.04 16.88
N ASP A 292 -7.31 1.07 16.67
CA ASP A 292 -8.56 1.12 15.90
C ASP A 292 -8.37 1.16 14.38
N LEU A 293 -7.13 1.42 13.90
CA LEU A 293 -6.78 1.37 12.49
C LEU A 293 -6.15 0.03 12.11
N ILE A 294 -6.69 -0.58 11.07
CA ILE A 294 -6.27 -1.87 10.51
C ILE A 294 -5.58 -1.61 9.18
N VAL A 295 -4.44 -2.26 8.95
CA VAL A 295 -3.81 -2.26 7.62
C VAL A 295 -4.69 -3.11 6.71
N PHE A 296 -5.43 -2.44 5.83
CA PHE A 296 -6.33 -3.07 4.89
C PHE A 296 -5.56 -3.63 3.70
N LEU A 297 -4.69 -2.83 3.08
CA LEU A 297 -3.88 -3.24 1.95
C LEU A 297 -2.45 -2.72 2.13
N ASP A 298 -1.47 -3.61 2.08
CA ASP A 298 -0.04 -3.31 2.08
C ASP A 298 0.52 -3.67 0.70
N LEU A 299 1.09 -2.69 0.00
CA LEU A 299 1.67 -2.82 -1.32
C LEU A 299 3.19 -2.66 -1.25
N ASP A 300 3.91 -3.73 -1.55
CA ASP A 300 5.38 -3.73 -1.58
C ASP A 300 5.94 -3.19 -2.91
N SER A 301 7.19 -2.71 -2.91
CA SER A 301 7.93 -2.33 -4.12
C SER A 301 8.54 -3.56 -4.79
N VAL A 302 7.71 -4.32 -5.51
CA VAL A 302 8.11 -5.54 -6.21
C VAL A 302 7.47 -5.60 -7.60
N ASN A 303 8.04 -6.41 -8.50
CA ASN A 303 7.45 -6.71 -9.82
C ASN A 303 7.05 -5.45 -10.61
N ASN A 304 8.01 -4.56 -10.88
CA ASN A 304 7.80 -3.28 -11.59
C ASN A 304 6.86 -2.28 -10.91
N MET A 305 6.47 -2.55 -9.65
CA MET A 305 5.86 -1.55 -8.80
C MET A 305 6.88 -0.95 -7.86
N ASN A 306 6.87 0.38 -7.74
CA ASN A 306 7.84 1.06 -6.91
C ASN A 306 7.21 2.21 -6.12
N TRP A 307 7.46 2.20 -4.82
CA TRP A 307 7.02 3.22 -3.88
C TRP A 307 8.26 3.92 -3.35
N TRP A 308 8.53 5.12 -3.88
CA TRP A 308 9.67 5.94 -3.50
C TRP A 308 11.00 5.17 -3.53
N SER A 309 11.72 5.04 -2.41
CA SER A 309 13.06 4.43 -2.36
C SER A 309 13.04 2.90 -2.40
N GLY A 310 11.94 2.29 -2.84
CA GLY A 310 11.71 0.85 -2.78
C GLY A 310 10.97 0.42 -1.51
N GLY A 311 10.19 1.31 -0.91
CA GLY A 311 9.40 1.02 0.28
C GLY A 311 7.99 0.54 -0.04
N LYS A 312 6.98 0.98 0.72
CA LYS A 312 5.63 0.40 0.68
C LYS A 312 4.52 1.42 0.71
N ALA A 313 3.40 1.12 0.08
CA ALA A 313 2.15 1.85 0.27
C ALA A 313 1.19 1.08 1.17
N HIS A 314 0.76 1.73 2.25
CA HIS A 314 -0.21 1.22 3.20
C HIS A 314 -1.54 1.94 3.03
N PHE A 315 -2.61 1.17 2.96
CA PHE A 315 -3.99 1.64 3.06
C PHE A 315 -4.59 1.11 4.35
N LEU A 316 -5.05 2.03 5.20
CA LEU A 316 -5.56 1.72 6.53
C LEU A 316 -7.04 2.04 6.63
N ILE A 317 -7.78 1.24 7.38
CA ILE A 317 -9.22 1.42 7.58
C ILE A 317 -9.56 1.28 9.07
N GLN A 318 -10.54 2.04 9.54
CA GLN A 318 -11.07 1.85 10.89
C GLN A 318 -11.83 0.52 10.98
N GLU A 319 -11.80 -0.12 12.15
CA GLU A 319 -12.46 -1.40 12.35
C GLU A 319 -13.98 -1.34 12.08
N ASP A 320 -14.65 -0.27 12.51
CA ASP A 320 -16.09 -0.10 12.31
C ASP A 320 -16.46 0.13 10.84
N ASP A 321 -15.63 0.89 10.12
CA ASP A 321 -15.76 1.09 8.67
C ASP A 321 -15.55 -0.21 7.90
N LEU A 322 -14.59 -1.04 8.30
CA LEU A 322 -14.38 -2.37 7.72
C LEU A 322 -15.59 -3.28 7.95
N LYS A 323 -16.15 -3.31 9.17
CA LYS A 323 -17.36 -4.09 9.48
C LYS A 323 -18.57 -3.63 8.67
N ALA A 324 -18.66 -2.34 8.38
CA ALA A 324 -19.72 -1.74 7.56
C ALA A 324 -19.44 -1.83 6.05
N PHE A 325 -18.28 -2.34 5.62
CA PHE A 325 -17.78 -2.27 4.25
C PHE A 325 -17.78 -0.85 3.67
N ASN A 326 -17.52 0.15 4.52
CA ASN A 326 -17.37 1.54 4.16
C ASN A 326 -15.90 1.88 3.93
N PHE A 327 -15.46 1.87 2.67
CA PHE A 327 -14.06 2.13 2.33
C PHE A 327 -13.74 3.61 2.07
N GLN A 328 -14.70 4.53 2.24
CA GLN A 328 -14.54 5.94 1.89
C GLN A 328 -13.55 6.70 2.80
N ASN A 329 -13.38 6.24 4.04
CA ASN A 329 -12.50 6.86 5.04
C ASN A 329 -11.13 6.19 5.10
N MET A 330 -10.76 5.41 4.08
CA MET A 330 -9.49 4.72 4.05
C MET A 330 -8.33 5.73 4.03
N GLU A 331 -7.42 5.59 4.97
CA GLU A 331 -6.21 6.39 5.07
C GLU A 331 -5.10 5.80 4.21
N TYR A 332 -4.24 6.66 3.68
CA TYR A 332 -3.12 6.28 2.84
C TYR A 332 -1.80 6.73 3.47
N CYS A 333 -0.77 5.90 3.35
CA CYS A 333 0.59 6.18 3.78
C CYS A 333 1.59 5.54 2.83
N ILE A 334 2.68 6.25 2.51
CA ILE A 334 3.82 5.66 1.83
C ILE A 334 5.00 5.63 2.79
N GLN A 335 5.78 4.57 2.72
CA GLN A 335 6.98 4.31 3.48
C GLN A 335 8.18 4.29 2.54
N SER A 336 9.29 4.94 2.90
CA SER A 336 10.61 4.76 2.31
C SER A 336 11.39 3.63 3.01
N THR A 337 12.32 2.98 2.30
CA THR A 337 13.28 2.01 2.86
C THR A 337 14.60 2.64 3.24
#